data_AF-X1M420-F1
#
_entry.id   AF-X1M420-F1
#
_cell.length_a   1.000
_cell.length_b   1.000
_cell.length_c   1.000
_cell.angle_alpha   90.00
_cell.angle_beta   90.00
_cell.angle_gamma   90.00
#
_symmetry.space_group_name_H-M   'P 1'
#
loop_
_entity.id
_entity.type
_entity.pdbx_description
1 polymer ?
#
loop_
_entity_poly.entity_id
_entity_poly.type
_entity_poly.pdbx_seq_one_letter_code
_entity_poly.pdbx_strand_id
1 'polypeptide(L)'
;MILGTLHNVVISGNTIANTPRKGIQVADSPNSNVTITGNTITNTNTSHDADEGAITIYPNTTDISITNNTLTGNYQGFTVRDKAGIVSDVHVNFNNIYGNDGFGVGNFAQGGGMLNATNNWWGTTTDAEVAAMVSGNVAYDPWHLKQIGNLAASNVAKKSVDLTWTTTAAGTFTYRYFDVRYSEAAITSDNWGNATRVTREPVPVAGTSQS
;
A
#
# COMPACT_ATOMS: atom_id res chain seq x y z
N MET A 1 18.85 8.22 -10.80
CA MET A 1 18.85 9.70 -10.88
C MET A 1 18.90 10.26 -9.46
N ILE A 2 19.74 11.27 -9.19
CA ILE A 2 19.78 11.98 -7.90
C ILE A 2 19.19 13.36 -8.11
N LEU A 3 18.27 13.76 -7.24
CA LEU A 3 17.67 15.09 -7.25
C LEU A 3 17.81 15.71 -5.86
N GLY A 4 18.32 16.94 -5.79
CA GLY A 4 18.56 17.70 -4.55
C GLY A 4 17.89 19.06 -4.57
N THR A 5 17.44 19.55 -3.42
CA THR A 5 16.72 20.84 -3.25
C THR A 5 15.54 21.03 -4.20
N LEU A 6 14.70 20.00 -4.31
CA LEU A 6 13.54 20.01 -5.21
C LEU A 6 12.32 20.67 -4.58
N HIS A 7 11.55 21.37 -5.40
CA HIS A 7 10.21 21.83 -5.07
C HIS A 7 9.28 21.53 -6.25
N ASN A 8 8.10 20.95 -6.00
CA ASN A 8 7.06 20.69 -7.00
C ASN A 8 7.53 19.79 -8.16
N VAL A 9 8.12 18.65 -7.83
CA VAL A 9 8.63 17.71 -8.84
C VAL A 9 7.71 16.52 -8.99
N VAL A 10 7.42 16.15 -10.23
CA VAL A 10 6.72 14.91 -10.58
C VAL A 10 7.67 14.01 -11.37
N ILE A 11 7.89 12.79 -10.87
CA ILE A 11 8.63 11.73 -11.55
C ILE A 11 7.62 10.64 -11.89
N SER A 12 7.24 10.53 -13.15
CA SER A 12 6.17 9.61 -13.54
C SER A 12 6.37 8.88 -14.86
N GLY A 13 5.82 7.66 -14.94
CA GLY A 13 5.76 6.89 -16.18
C GLY A 13 7.11 6.33 -16.64
N ASN A 14 8.10 6.24 -15.76
CA ASN A 14 9.45 5.78 -16.11
C ASN A 14 9.60 4.27 -15.90
N THR A 15 10.40 3.64 -16.75
CA THR A 15 10.94 2.29 -16.52
C THR A 15 12.41 2.41 -16.14
N ILE A 16 12.78 1.97 -14.94
CA ILE A 16 14.15 2.04 -14.43
C ILE A 16 14.59 0.63 -14.04
N ALA A 17 15.71 0.16 -14.56
CA ALA A 17 16.18 -1.18 -14.22
C ALA A 17 17.70 -1.35 -14.23
N ASN A 18 18.17 -2.43 -13.61
CA ASN A 18 19.55 -2.92 -13.67
C ASN A 18 20.59 -1.90 -13.17
N THR A 19 20.28 -1.22 -12.06
CA THR A 19 21.20 -0.25 -11.46
C THR A 19 21.96 -0.85 -10.27
N PRO A 20 23.27 -0.59 -10.14
CA PRO A 20 24.06 -1.11 -9.02
C PRO A 20 23.60 -0.58 -7.66
N ARG A 21 22.93 0.57 -7.66
CA ARG A 21 22.37 1.25 -6.49
C ARG A 21 20.89 1.55 -6.72
N LYS A 22 20.28 2.40 -5.88
CA LYS A 22 18.92 2.93 -6.08
C LYS A 22 18.58 3.38 -7.51
N GLY A 23 17.32 3.19 -7.91
CA GLY A 23 16.79 3.73 -9.15
C GLY A 23 16.55 5.24 -9.06
N ILE A 24 15.76 5.66 -8.07
CA ILE A 24 15.45 7.07 -7.77
C ILE A 24 15.96 7.43 -6.37
N GLN A 25 16.63 8.58 -6.25
CA GLN A 25 16.92 9.19 -4.95
C GLN A 25 16.36 10.61 -4.85
N VAL A 26 15.65 10.89 -3.75
CA VAL A 26 15.33 12.25 -3.31
C VAL A 26 16.18 12.57 -2.08
N ALA A 27 17.02 13.59 -2.17
CA ALA A 27 17.89 14.00 -1.07
C ALA A 27 17.75 15.50 -0.79
N ASP A 28 18.07 15.92 0.44
CA ASP A 28 18.24 17.32 0.83
C ASP A 28 17.12 18.25 0.30
N SER A 29 15.88 17.80 0.45
CA SER A 29 14.69 18.50 -0.03
C SER A 29 13.68 18.59 1.13
N PRO A 30 13.78 19.58 2.02
CA PRO A 30 12.68 19.91 2.93
C PRO A 30 11.58 20.67 2.16
N ASN A 31 10.31 20.46 2.48
CA ASN A 31 9.14 21.08 1.82
C ASN A 31 9.06 20.80 0.31
N SER A 32 9.38 19.57 -0.09
CA SER A 32 9.75 19.25 -1.47
C SER A 32 8.58 19.21 -2.46
N ASN A 33 7.37 18.92 -1.98
CA ASN A 33 6.22 18.54 -2.81
C ASN A 33 6.64 17.63 -3.98
N VAL A 34 7.20 16.46 -3.67
CA VAL A 34 7.70 15.51 -4.67
C VAL A 34 6.70 14.39 -4.82
N THR A 35 6.21 14.18 -6.04
CA THR A 35 5.36 13.05 -6.42
C THR A 35 6.15 12.07 -7.29
N ILE A 36 6.23 10.81 -6.88
CA ILE A 36 6.79 9.71 -7.67
C ILE A 36 5.64 8.76 -8.00
N THR A 37 5.20 8.70 -9.26
CA THR A 37 3.99 7.94 -9.60
C THR A 37 4.02 7.20 -10.92
N GLY A 38 3.44 5.99 -10.97
CA GLY A 38 3.33 5.26 -12.23
C GLY A 38 4.67 4.80 -12.81
N ASN A 39 5.70 4.64 -11.99
CA ASN A 39 7.01 4.14 -12.44
C ASN A 39 7.11 2.62 -12.23
N THR A 40 7.82 1.93 -13.12
CA THR A 40 8.18 0.52 -12.98
C THR A 40 9.67 0.42 -12.73
N ILE A 41 10.07 -0.07 -11.55
CA ILE A 41 11.46 -0.10 -11.10
C ILE A 41 11.86 -1.52 -10.69
N THR A 42 12.84 -2.09 -11.38
CA THR A 42 13.22 -3.50 -11.23
C THR A 42 14.74 -3.74 -11.22
N ASN A 43 15.20 -4.79 -10.54
CA ASN A 43 16.63 -5.17 -10.50
C ASN A 43 17.57 -4.00 -10.17
N THR A 44 17.18 -3.18 -9.19
CA THR A 44 17.99 -2.07 -8.69
C THR A 44 18.62 -2.42 -7.34
N ASN A 45 19.69 -1.70 -7.01
CA ASN A 45 20.56 -1.97 -5.87
C ASN A 45 21.21 -3.36 -5.92
N THR A 46 21.74 -3.75 -7.08
CA THR A 46 22.45 -5.03 -7.25
C THR A 46 23.78 -5.12 -6.49
N SER A 47 24.26 -4.02 -5.91
CA SER A 47 25.38 -4.01 -4.97
C SER A 47 24.97 -4.25 -3.50
N HIS A 48 23.66 -4.40 -3.24
CA HIS A 48 23.08 -4.76 -1.94
C HIS A 48 23.43 -3.79 -0.81
N ASP A 49 23.38 -2.48 -1.09
CA ASP A 49 23.54 -1.46 -0.05
C ASP A 49 22.35 -1.52 0.92
N ALA A 50 22.63 -1.61 2.22
CA ALA A 50 21.67 -2.01 3.24
C ALA A 50 20.59 -0.96 3.54
N ASP A 51 20.77 0.30 3.14
CA ASP A 51 19.79 1.37 3.31
C ASP A 51 19.31 1.96 1.97
N GLU A 52 19.48 1.24 0.87
CA GLU A 52 18.99 1.63 -0.47
C GLU A 52 17.95 0.65 -1.04
N GLY A 53 16.96 1.20 -1.71
CA GLY A 53 15.95 0.45 -2.46
C GLY A 53 15.76 0.99 -3.87
N ALA A 54 14.75 0.49 -4.56
CA ALA A 54 14.35 1.03 -5.87
C ALA A 54 14.08 2.53 -5.82
N ILE A 55 13.40 2.98 -4.78
CA ILE A 55 13.25 4.39 -4.43
C ILE A 55 13.85 4.61 -3.05
N THR A 56 14.69 5.62 -2.92
CA THR A 56 15.33 5.97 -1.66
C THR A 56 15.18 7.46 -1.38
N ILE A 57 14.85 7.80 -0.14
CA ILE A 57 14.82 9.20 0.32
C ILE A 57 15.77 9.43 1.49
N TYR A 58 16.22 10.68 1.65
CA TYR A 58 16.94 11.08 2.86
C TYR A 58 15.94 11.45 3.97
N PRO A 59 16.29 11.26 5.25
CA PRO A 59 15.56 11.85 6.36
C PRO A 59 15.40 13.37 6.20
N ASN A 60 14.40 13.94 6.87
CA ASN A 60 13.97 15.35 6.79
C ASN A 60 13.46 15.80 5.41
N THR A 61 13.31 14.88 4.45
CA THR A 61 12.47 15.15 3.29
C THR A 61 11.00 15.09 3.70
N THR A 62 10.23 16.10 3.31
CA THR A 62 8.80 16.24 3.62
C THR A 62 7.99 16.49 2.36
N ASP A 63 6.68 16.32 2.44
CA ASP A 63 5.73 16.43 1.34
C ASP A 63 6.07 15.46 0.20
N ILE A 64 6.28 14.20 0.55
CA ILE A 64 6.64 13.15 -0.40
C ILE A 64 5.45 12.22 -0.63
N SER A 65 5.02 12.11 -1.88
CA SER A 65 3.99 11.16 -2.31
C SER A 65 4.57 10.15 -3.29
N ILE A 66 4.49 8.87 -2.96
CA ILE A 66 4.93 7.76 -3.80
C ILE A 66 3.73 6.83 -4.01
N THR A 67 3.17 6.84 -5.22
CA THR A 67 1.91 6.15 -5.52
C THR A 67 1.91 5.45 -6.86
N ASN A 68 1.14 4.36 -7.02
CA ASN A 68 0.98 3.67 -8.31
C ASN A 68 2.29 3.21 -8.95
N ASN A 69 3.37 3.03 -8.19
CA ASN A 69 4.62 2.49 -8.70
C ASN A 69 4.64 0.96 -8.58
N THR A 70 5.38 0.30 -9.47
CA THR A 70 5.69 -1.13 -9.36
C THR A 70 7.17 -1.28 -9.01
N LEU A 71 7.47 -1.77 -7.81
CA LEU A 71 8.81 -1.96 -7.26
C LEU A 71 9.03 -3.47 -7.00
N THR A 72 9.69 -4.16 -7.94
CA THR A 72 9.84 -5.62 -7.88
C THR A 72 11.21 -6.11 -8.33
N GLY A 73 11.70 -7.19 -7.73
CA GLY A 73 13.00 -7.79 -8.08
C GLY A 73 14.19 -6.91 -7.74
N ASN A 74 14.06 -5.99 -6.79
CA ASN A 74 15.16 -5.14 -6.30
C ASN A 74 15.73 -5.73 -5.01
N TYR A 75 16.88 -5.24 -4.53
CA TYR A 75 17.30 -5.62 -3.18
C TYR A 75 16.31 -5.12 -2.13
N GLN A 76 15.92 -3.85 -2.17
CA GLN A 76 14.81 -3.32 -1.35
C GLN A 76 13.84 -2.55 -2.22
N GLY A 77 12.56 -2.47 -1.83
CA GLY A 77 11.54 -1.71 -2.56
C GLY A 77 11.69 -0.19 -2.35
N PHE A 78 11.31 0.30 -1.17
CA PHE A 78 11.46 1.69 -0.77
C PHE A 78 12.28 1.80 0.52
N THR A 79 13.19 2.76 0.60
CA THR A 79 13.93 3.04 1.85
C THR A 79 14.00 4.52 2.21
N VAL A 80 13.97 4.80 3.51
CA VAL A 80 14.56 6.02 4.08
C VAL A 80 15.97 5.68 4.54
N ARG A 81 16.98 6.45 4.11
CA ARG A 81 18.41 6.21 4.41
C ARG A 81 18.71 6.19 5.92
N ASP A 82 19.75 5.44 6.28
CA ASP A 82 20.36 5.47 7.62
C ASP A 82 21.21 6.74 7.77
N LYS A 83 20.54 7.82 8.17
CA LYS A 83 21.14 9.14 8.39
C LYS A 83 20.45 9.88 9.53
N ALA A 84 21.12 10.90 10.05
CA ALA A 84 20.56 11.82 11.02
C ALA A 84 19.33 12.55 10.43
N GLY A 85 18.24 12.58 11.20
CA GLY A 85 16.98 13.22 10.80
C GLY A 85 15.76 12.33 11.09
N ILE A 86 14.58 12.83 10.78
CA ILE A 86 13.30 12.16 11.02
C ILE A 86 12.52 11.93 9.72
N VAL A 87 11.59 11.00 9.75
CA VAL A 87 10.51 10.91 8.76
C VAL A 87 9.34 11.77 9.20
N SER A 88 8.92 12.69 8.34
CA SER A 88 7.73 13.51 8.52
C SER A 88 7.09 13.75 7.15
N ASP A 89 5.78 13.51 7.05
CA ASP A 89 5.01 13.72 5.80
C ASP A 89 5.57 12.97 4.57
N VAL A 90 5.73 11.66 4.73
CA VAL A 90 6.14 10.74 3.65
C VAL A 90 5.09 9.65 3.52
N HIS A 91 4.53 9.57 2.31
CA HIS A 91 3.40 8.73 1.96
C HIS A 91 3.79 7.76 0.84
N VAL A 92 4.01 6.49 1.20
CA VAL A 92 4.24 5.38 0.27
C VAL A 92 2.95 4.58 0.19
N ASN A 93 2.00 4.97 -0.65
CA ASN A 93 0.67 4.37 -0.67
C ASN A 93 0.27 3.91 -2.07
N PHE A 94 -0.60 2.91 -2.21
CA PHE A 94 -1.12 2.48 -3.50
C PHE A 94 -0.04 2.03 -4.51
N ASN A 95 1.08 1.48 -4.02
CA ASN A 95 2.13 0.90 -4.85
C ASN A 95 2.02 -0.62 -4.87
N ASN A 96 2.65 -1.22 -5.87
CA ASN A 96 2.89 -2.64 -5.96
C ASN A 96 4.36 -2.95 -5.57
N ILE A 97 4.60 -3.47 -4.37
CA ILE A 97 5.93 -3.65 -3.77
C ILE A 97 6.11 -5.12 -3.39
N TYR A 98 6.72 -5.93 -4.25
CA TYR A 98 6.76 -7.37 -4.07
C TYR A 98 8.00 -7.99 -4.69
N GLY A 99 8.34 -9.22 -4.29
CA GLY A 99 9.46 -9.97 -4.87
C GLY A 99 10.79 -9.22 -4.82
N ASN A 100 11.01 -8.41 -3.78
CA ASN A 100 12.30 -7.78 -3.50
C ASN A 100 13.06 -8.72 -2.52
N ASP A 101 14.38 -8.81 -2.66
CA ASP A 101 15.19 -9.82 -1.95
C ASP A 101 15.32 -9.54 -0.44
N GLY A 102 15.28 -8.26 -0.06
CA GLY A 102 15.26 -7.76 1.31
C GLY A 102 13.86 -7.26 1.70
N PHE A 103 13.78 -6.03 2.20
CA PHE A 103 12.51 -5.44 2.62
C PHE A 103 11.73 -4.83 1.44
N GLY A 104 10.41 -4.86 1.53
CA GLY A 104 9.55 -4.05 0.67
C GLY A 104 9.65 -2.56 1.03
N VAL A 105 9.55 -2.24 2.32
CA VAL A 105 9.66 -0.86 2.82
C VAL A 105 10.49 -0.82 4.10
N GLY A 106 11.52 0.03 4.12
CA GLY A 106 12.38 0.26 5.29
C GLY A 106 12.44 1.72 5.71
N ASN A 107 12.34 1.99 7.01
CA ASN A 107 12.66 3.30 7.59
C ASN A 107 13.88 3.19 8.51
N PHE A 108 15.02 3.71 8.04
CA PHE A 108 16.28 3.69 8.78
C PHE A 108 16.69 5.06 9.33
N ALA A 109 15.81 6.07 9.30
CA ALA A 109 16.12 7.39 9.84
C ALA A 109 16.48 7.33 11.33
N GLN A 110 17.63 7.87 11.72
CA GLN A 110 18.16 7.73 13.08
C GLN A 110 17.33 8.48 14.13
N GLY A 111 16.62 9.53 13.73
CA GLY A 111 15.69 10.26 14.57
C GLY A 111 14.28 9.64 14.61
N GLY A 112 14.04 8.56 13.87
CA GLY A 112 12.74 7.89 13.81
C GLY A 112 11.71 8.64 12.96
N GLY A 113 10.52 8.85 13.51
CA GLY A 113 9.33 9.28 12.77
C GLY A 113 8.58 8.10 12.14
N MET A 114 7.28 8.28 11.90
CA MET A 114 6.42 7.23 11.37
C MET A 114 6.29 7.38 9.85
N LEU A 115 6.82 6.42 9.10
CA LEU A 115 6.62 6.33 7.65
C LEU A 115 5.24 5.75 7.36
N ASN A 116 4.43 6.41 6.52
CA ASN A 116 3.13 5.87 6.12
C ASN A 116 3.28 4.99 4.87
N ALA A 117 3.24 3.68 5.05
CA ALA A 117 3.26 2.66 3.99
C ALA A 117 1.95 1.86 3.86
N THR A 118 0.83 2.47 4.25
CA THR A 118 -0.49 1.84 4.14
C THR A 118 -0.96 1.71 2.69
N ASN A 119 -1.92 0.83 2.42
CA ASN A 119 -2.57 0.62 1.13
C ASN A 119 -1.62 0.20 -0.02
N ASN A 120 -0.52 -0.50 0.27
CA ASN A 120 0.32 -1.12 -0.78
C ASN A 120 -0.05 -2.59 -1.00
N TRP A 121 0.18 -3.09 -2.22
CA TRP A 121 0.24 -4.52 -2.52
C TRP A 121 1.63 -5.06 -2.21
N TRP A 122 1.70 -6.16 -1.49
CA TRP A 122 2.96 -6.76 -1.04
C TRP A 122 3.32 -8.06 -1.78
N GLY A 123 2.51 -8.46 -2.77
CA GLY A 123 2.63 -9.73 -3.46
C GLY A 123 2.03 -10.93 -2.72
N THR A 124 1.46 -10.71 -1.54
CA THR A 124 0.86 -11.74 -0.68
C THR A 124 -0.32 -11.19 0.12
N THR A 125 -1.21 -12.09 0.53
CA THR A 125 -2.33 -11.85 1.46
C THR A 125 -2.06 -12.44 2.85
N THR A 126 -0.83 -12.84 3.16
CA THR A 126 -0.49 -13.38 4.47
C THR A 126 0.12 -12.30 5.36
N ASP A 127 -0.55 -11.93 6.46
CA ASP A 127 -0.11 -10.88 7.38
C ASP A 127 1.33 -11.03 7.85
N ALA A 128 1.73 -12.26 8.18
CA ALA A 128 3.09 -12.57 8.65
C ALA A 128 4.15 -12.33 7.56
N GLU A 129 3.82 -12.64 6.29
CA GLU A 129 4.73 -12.40 5.16
C GLU A 129 4.84 -10.90 4.88
N VAL A 130 3.74 -10.15 4.96
CA VAL A 130 3.77 -8.68 4.86
C VAL A 130 4.63 -8.09 5.97
N ALA A 131 4.43 -8.52 7.22
CA ALA A 131 5.18 -8.02 8.37
C ALA A 131 6.70 -8.23 8.19
N ALA A 132 7.12 -9.35 7.60
CA ALA A 132 8.52 -9.63 7.30
C ALA A 132 9.11 -8.70 6.21
N MET A 133 8.28 -8.10 5.36
CA MET A 133 8.71 -7.15 4.32
C MET A 133 8.85 -5.71 4.83
N VAL A 134 8.52 -5.45 6.09
CA VAL A 134 8.56 -4.12 6.71
C VAL A 134 9.71 -4.04 7.72
N SER A 135 10.48 -2.94 7.68
CA SER A 135 11.60 -2.73 8.60
C SER A 135 11.61 -1.31 9.19
N GLY A 136 11.79 -1.20 10.50
CA GLY A 136 11.80 0.07 11.23
C GLY A 136 10.41 0.64 11.51
N ASN A 137 10.35 1.95 11.83
CA ASN A 137 9.11 2.64 12.19
C ASN A 137 8.26 2.96 10.95
N VAL A 138 7.50 1.96 10.52
CA VAL A 138 6.65 2.01 9.32
C VAL A 138 5.24 1.58 9.69
N ALA A 139 4.25 2.44 9.44
CA ALA A 139 2.85 2.09 9.50
C ALA A 139 2.45 1.39 8.19
N TYR A 140 2.02 0.14 8.28
CA TYR A 140 1.54 -0.63 7.13
C TYR A 140 0.13 -1.19 7.41
N ASP A 141 -0.70 -1.19 6.37
CA ASP A 141 -2.05 -1.76 6.34
C ASP A 141 -2.30 -2.13 4.87
N PRO A 142 -2.00 -3.36 4.45
CA PRO A 142 -2.17 -3.79 3.07
C PRO A 142 -3.61 -3.63 2.60
N TRP A 143 -3.81 -3.09 1.41
CA TRP A 143 -5.14 -2.87 0.84
C TRP A 143 -5.99 -4.14 0.72
N HIS A 144 -5.37 -5.31 0.52
CA HIS A 144 -6.08 -6.56 0.24
C HIS A 144 -6.31 -7.47 1.43
N LEU A 145 -5.74 -7.23 2.62
CA LEU A 145 -6.00 -8.10 3.77
C LEU A 145 -7.45 -7.97 4.29
N LYS A 146 -8.20 -7.00 3.77
CA LYS A 146 -9.60 -6.73 4.12
C LYS A 146 -10.59 -7.50 3.24
N GLN A 147 -10.30 -8.76 2.91
CA GLN A 147 -11.19 -9.60 2.11
C GLN A 147 -12.42 -10.02 2.90
N ILE A 148 -13.56 -10.15 2.22
CA ILE A 148 -14.76 -10.78 2.74
C ILE A 148 -14.57 -12.30 2.70
N GLY A 149 -14.71 -12.94 3.86
CA GLY A 149 -14.74 -14.38 4.02
C GLY A 149 -16.03 -14.83 4.71
N ASN A 150 -16.35 -16.12 4.64
CA ASN A 150 -17.50 -16.72 5.32
C ASN A 150 -18.83 -15.98 5.09
N LEU A 151 -19.03 -15.43 3.88
CA LEU A 151 -20.30 -14.79 3.53
C LEU A 151 -21.41 -15.85 3.56
N ALA A 152 -22.40 -15.63 4.43
CA ALA A 152 -23.55 -16.49 4.57
C ALA A 152 -24.84 -15.67 4.63
N ALA A 153 -25.91 -16.26 4.10
CA ALA A 153 -27.26 -15.74 4.18
C ALA A 153 -28.08 -16.59 5.15
N SER A 154 -28.89 -15.93 5.96
CA SER A 154 -29.84 -16.57 6.89
C SER A 154 -31.16 -15.79 6.92
N ASN A 155 -32.20 -16.37 7.52
CA ASN A 155 -33.53 -15.76 7.66
C ASN A 155 -34.09 -15.18 6.33
N VAL A 156 -33.90 -15.90 5.23
CA VAL A 156 -34.33 -15.46 3.89
C VAL A 156 -35.86 -15.41 3.84
N ALA A 157 -36.40 -14.22 3.64
CA ALA A 157 -37.82 -13.97 3.40
C ALA A 157 -38.01 -13.20 2.09
N LYS A 158 -39.27 -13.02 1.70
CA LYS A 158 -39.62 -12.39 0.40
C LYS A 158 -39.04 -10.97 0.22
N LYS A 159 -38.73 -10.26 1.31
CA LYS A 159 -38.22 -8.87 1.29
C LYS A 159 -37.06 -8.61 2.26
N SER A 160 -36.48 -9.66 2.85
CA SER A 160 -35.40 -9.52 3.83
C SER A 160 -34.47 -10.72 3.79
N VAL A 161 -33.21 -10.48 4.15
CA VAL A 161 -32.19 -11.50 4.34
C VAL A 161 -31.20 -10.96 5.36
N ASP A 162 -30.75 -11.84 6.26
CA ASP A 162 -29.67 -11.52 7.19
C ASP A 162 -28.36 -12.02 6.56
N LEU A 163 -27.40 -11.10 6.41
CA LEU A 163 -26.06 -11.42 5.90
C LEU A 163 -25.06 -11.39 7.04
N THR A 164 -24.24 -12.44 7.11
CA THR A 164 -23.08 -12.50 8.01
C THR A 164 -21.83 -12.72 7.19
N TRP A 165 -20.75 -12.05 7.55
CA TRP A 165 -19.44 -12.28 6.95
C TRP A 165 -18.35 -12.04 7.99
N THR A 166 -17.17 -12.58 7.70
CA THR A 166 -15.94 -12.26 8.41
C THR A 166 -15.02 -11.46 7.49
N THR A 167 -14.10 -10.72 8.08
CA THR A 167 -13.04 -10.05 7.33
C THR A 167 -11.69 -10.54 7.82
N THR A 168 -10.78 -10.84 6.90
CA THR A 168 -9.53 -11.55 7.21
C THR A 168 -8.53 -10.76 8.06
N ALA A 169 -8.68 -9.43 8.21
CA ALA A 169 -7.75 -8.61 8.99
C ALA A 169 -8.38 -7.94 10.22
N ALA A 170 -7.61 -7.90 11.31
CA ALA A 170 -7.81 -7.00 12.44
C ALA A 170 -7.35 -5.59 12.03
N GLY A 171 -8.29 -4.67 11.84
CA GLY A 171 -7.98 -3.28 11.50
C GLY A 171 -9.24 -2.49 11.22
N THR A 172 -9.17 -1.17 11.39
CA THR A 172 -10.27 -0.28 11.03
C THR A 172 -10.51 -0.33 9.52
N PHE A 173 -11.71 -0.71 9.10
CA PHE A 173 -12.19 -0.51 7.74
C PHE A 173 -12.28 1.00 7.48
N THR A 174 -11.30 1.54 6.77
CA THR A 174 -11.32 2.93 6.28
C THR A 174 -12.03 3.05 4.93
N TYR A 175 -12.27 1.93 4.25
CA TYR A 175 -13.17 1.86 3.11
C TYR A 175 -14.61 1.98 3.58
N ARG A 176 -15.29 3.01 3.09
CA ARG A 176 -16.51 3.52 3.71
C ARG A 176 -17.76 2.68 3.43
N TYR A 177 -17.72 1.72 2.50
CA TYR A 177 -18.90 0.95 2.07
C TYR A 177 -18.51 -0.44 1.52
N PHE A 178 -19.32 -1.45 1.82
CA PHE A 178 -19.38 -2.68 1.02
C PHE A 178 -20.38 -2.49 -0.12
N ASP A 179 -20.11 -3.04 -1.30
CA ASP A 179 -21.10 -3.12 -2.38
C ASP A 179 -21.91 -4.40 -2.19
N VAL A 180 -23.16 -4.27 -1.73
CA VAL A 180 -24.06 -5.40 -1.53
C VAL A 180 -25.00 -5.52 -2.72
N ARG A 181 -25.12 -6.73 -3.29
CA ARG A 181 -25.97 -6.99 -4.45
C ARG A 181 -26.83 -8.22 -4.26
N TYR A 182 -27.99 -8.24 -4.92
CA TYR A 182 -28.91 -9.37 -4.94
C TYR A 182 -29.37 -9.69 -6.36
N SER A 183 -29.76 -10.93 -6.57
CA SER A 183 -30.22 -11.46 -7.85
C SER A 183 -31.12 -12.67 -7.62
N GLU A 184 -32.09 -12.89 -8.50
CA GLU A 184 -32.88 -14.13 -8.53
C GLU A 184 -32.08 -15.31 -9.16
N ALA A 185 -31.04 -14.99 -9.93
CA ALA A 185 -30.07 -15.95 -10.43
C ALA A 185 -28.83 -16.01 -9.51
N ALA A 186 -28.20 -17.18 -9.42
CA ALA A 186 -26.94 -17.36 -8.69
C ALA A 186 -25.88 -16.35 -9.17
N ILE A 187 -25.27 -15.64 -8.23
CA ILE A 187 -24.25 -14.63 -8.53
C ILE A 187 -22.88 -15.30 -8.65
N THR A 188 -22.17 -15.01 -9.73
CA THR A 188 -20.80 -15.42 -10.03
C THR A 188 -19.93 -14.19 -10.33
N SER A 189 -18.63 -14.37 -10.50
CA SER A 189 -17.72 -13.30 -10.97
C SER A 189 -18.20 -12.66 -12.27
N ASP A 190 -18.83 -13.45 -13.14
CA ASP A 190 -19.16 -13.04 -14.51
C ASP A 190 -20.47 -12.24 -14.58
N ASN A 191 -21.37 -12.41 -13.61
CA ASN A 191 -22.67 -11.74 -13.58
C ASN A 191 -22.82 -10.75 -12.41
N TRP A 192 -21.79 -10.55 -11.58
CA TRP A 192 -21.80 -9.60 -10.46
C TRP A 192 -22.26 -8.20 -10.89
N GLY A 193 -21.77 -7.72 -12.04
CA GLY A 193 -22.14 -6.42 -12.60
C GLY A 193 -23.61 -6.29 -12.99
N ASN A 194 -24.29 -7.41 -13.27
CA ASN A 194 -25.70 -7.48 -13.66
C ASN A 194 -26.64 -7.63 -12.45
N ALA A 195 -26.11 -8.01 -11.28
CA ALA A 195 -26.90 -8.12 -10.06
C ALA A 195 -27.41 -6.75 -9.61
N THR A 196 -28.59 -6.73 -8.99
CA THR A 196 -29.20 -5.49 -8.51
C THR A 196 -28.46 -5.01 -7.27
N ARG A 197 -27.94 -3.79 -7.33
CA ARG A 197 -27.24 -3.16 -6.22
C ARG A 197 -28.23 -2.74 -5.12
N VAL A 198 -27.95 -3.13 -3.88
CA VAL A 198 -28.63 -2.57 -2.71
C VAL A 198 -28.21 -1.11 -2.60
N THR A 199 -29.16 -0.21 -2.35
CA THR A 199 -28.83 1.21 -2.13
C THR A 199 -29.16 1.58 -0.70
N ARG A 200 -28.35 2.47 -0.11
CA ARG A 200 -28.50 2.98 1.28
C ARG A 200 -28.03 1.97 2.34
N GLU A 201 -26.97 1.25 2.03
CA GLU A 201 -26.29 0.34 2.95
C GLU A 201 -25.78 1.14 4.17
N PRO A 202 -25.95 0.62 5.40
CA PRO A 202 -25.38 1.25 6.59
C PRO A 202 -23.85 1.27 6.50
N VAL A 203 -23.23 2.30 7.09
CA VAL A 203 -21.75 2.36 7.19
C VAL A 203 -21.30 1.24 8.10
N PRO A 204 -20.40 0.33 7.67
CA PRO A 204 -19.96 -0.79 8.49
C PRO A 204 -19.41 -0.35 9.85
N VAL A 205 -19.93 -0.96 10.93
CA VAL A 205 -19.44 -0.79 12.31
C VAL A 205 -18.99 -2.15 12.82
N ALA A 206 -17.73 -2.21 13.28
CA ALA A 206 -17.13 -3.46 13.74
C ALA A 206 -17.89 -4.05 14.93
N GLY A 207 -18.24 -5.33 14.85
CA GLY A 207 -18.81 -6.09 15.96
C GLY A 207 -20.29 -5.80 16.27
N THR A 208 -21.00 -5.06 15.42
CA THR A 208 -22.42 -4.74 15.63
C THR A 208 -23.27 -5.18 14.44
N SER A 209 -24.44 -5.78 14.70
CA SER A 209 -25.46 -6.02 13.67
C SER A 209 -25.95 -4.69 13.10
N GLN A 210 -26.16 -4.66 11.77
CA GLN A 210 -26.65 -3.48 11.06
C GLN A 210 -27.93 -3.83 10.31
N SER A 211 -28.88 -2.90 10.28
CA SER A 211 -30.22 -3.07 9.70
C SER A 211 -30.61 -1.90 8.81
#